data_AF-A0A7C5F385-F1
#
_entry.id   AF-A0A7C5F385-F1
#
_cell.length_a   1.000
_cell.length_b   1.000
_cell.length_c   1.000
_cell.angle_alpha   90.00
_cell.angle_beta   90.00
_cell.angle_gamma   90.00
#
_symmetry.space_group_name_H-M   'P 1'
#
loop_
_entity.id
_entity.type
_entity.pdbx_description
1 polymer ?
#
loop_
_entity_poly.entity_id
_entity_poly.type
_entity_poly.pdbx_seq_one_letter_code
_entity_poly.pdbx_strand_id
1 'polypeptide(L)' 'MRKEIAVTRCPKSLITAQSLAWLELFQAWKLGGLSLYDLSAKDWDAIVTLEELLIRERSCTDERD' A
#
# COMPACT_ATOMS: atom_id res chain seq x y z
N MET A 1 -20.03 -24.73 9.45
CA MET A 1 -18.59 -24.91 9.72
C MET A 1 -17.79 -23.95 8.84
N ARG A 2 -17.19 -22.89 9.40
CA ARG A 2 -16.20 -22.08 8.67
C ARG A 2 -14.87 -22.85 8.71
N LYS A 3 -14.31 -23.15 7.54
CA LYS A 3 -13.00 -23.80 7.42
C LYS A 3 -11.95 -22.79 7.89
N GLU A 4 -11.30 -23.04 9.03
CA GLU A 4 -10.15 -22.26 9.46
C GLU A 4 -8.97 -22.57 8.53
N ILE A 5 -8.64 -21.62 7.66
CA ILE A 5 -7.46 -21.70 6.80
C ILE A 5 -6.25 -21.44 7.70
N ALA A 6 -5.57 -22.50 8.10
CA ALA A 6 -4.28 -22.41 8.77
C ALA A 6 -3.20 -21.99 7.75
N VAL A 7 -2.85 -20.72 7.75
CA VAL A 7 -1.75 -20.17 6.93
C VAL A 7 -0.44 -20.35 7.69
N THR A 8 0.46 -21.19 7.16
CA THR A 8 1.81 -21.43 7.72
C THR A 8 2.76 -20.24 7.57
N ARG A 9 2.37 -19.26 6.74
CA ARG A 9 3.07 -17.98 6.57
C ARG A 9 2.03 -16.88 6.66
N CYS A 10 2.26 -15.90 7.53
CA CYS A 10 1.36 -14.76 7.67
C CYS A 10 1.35 -13.99 6.34
N PRO A 11 0.21 -13.89 5.61
CA PRO A 11 0.17 -13.24 4.30
C PRO A 11 0.54 -11.74 4.38
N LYS A 12 0.47 -11.15 5.59
CA LYS A 12 0.90 -9.78 5.88
C LYS A 12 2.38 -9.49 5.56
N SER A 13 3.24 -10.51 5.41
CA SER A 13 4.67 -10.32 5.07
C SER A 13 5.03 -10.67 3.63
N LEU A 14 4.04 -10.93 2.76
CA LEU A 14 4.30 -11.22 1.35
C LEU A 14 4.38 -9.91 0.55
N ILE A 15 5.61 -9.40 0.37
CA ILE A 15 5.89 -8.35 -0.60
C ILE A 15 6.09 -9.00 -1.96
N THR A 16 5.25 -8.66 -2.93
CA THR A 16 5.41 -9.09 -4.32
C THR A 16 6.18 -8.04 -5.12
N ALA A 17 6.69 -8.43 -6.29
CA ALA A 17 7.32 -7.46 -7.21
C ALA A 17 6.35 -6.34 -7.60
N GLN A 18 5.06 -6.66 -7.79
CA GLN A 18 4.02 -5.66 -8.06
C GLN A 18 3.83 -4.69 -6.89
N SER A 19 3.89 -5.20 -5.66
CA SER A 19 3.81 -4.37 -4.45
C SER A 19 4.98 -3.38 -4.37
N LEU A 20 6.19 -3.82 -4.70
CA LEU A 20 7.37 -2.94 -4.76
C LEU A 20 7.21 -1.86 -5.82
N ALA A 21 6.76 -2.23 -7.02
CA ALA A 21 6.52 -1.28 -8.11
C ALA A 21 5.52 -0.18 -7.71
N TRP A 22 4.45 -0.52 -6.97
CA TRP A 22 3.51 0.47 -6.47
C TRP A 22 4.08 1.38 -5.39
N LEU A 23 4.98 0.87 -4.54
CA LEU A 23 5.67 1.71 -3.54
C LEU A 23 6.61 2.72 -4.21
N GLU A 24 7.37 2.30 -5.22
CA GLU A 24 8.24 3.17 -6.01
C GLU A 24 7.42 4.24 -6.76
N LEU A 25 6.31 3.81 -7.38
CA LEU A 25 5.39 4.71 -8.07
C LEU A 25 4.79 5.74 -7.12
N PHE A 26 4.34 5.31 -5.94
CA PHE A 26 3.81 6.18 -4.90
C PHE A 26 4.85 7.22 -4.45
N GLN A 27 6.11 6.80 -4.24
CA GLN A 27 7.19 7.72 -3.89
C GLN A 27 7.45 8.75 -5.00
N ALA A 28 7.50 8.32 -6.27
CA ALA A 28 7.66 9.21 -7.40
C ALA A 28 6.51 10.21 -7.54
N TRP A 29 5.28 9.79 -7.24
CA TRP A 29 4.10 10.67 -7.18
C TRP A 29 4.21 11.72 -6.07
N LYS A 30 4.62 11.34 -4.85
CA LYS A 30 4.84 12.29 -3.73
C LYS A 30 5.91 13.34 -4.04
N LEU A 31 6.91 12.99 -4.85
CA LEU A 31 7.97 13.89 -5.31
C LEU A 31 7.55 14.77 -6.50
N GLY A 32 6.32 14.63 -7.00
CA GLY A 32 5.80 15.41 -8.12
C GLY A 32 6.35 15.00 -9.49
N GLY A 33 6.95 13.80 -9.58
CA GLY A 33 7.60 13.31 -10.81
C GLY A 33 6.67 12.62 -11.80
N LEU A 34 5.39 12.45 -11.47
CA LEU A 34 4.43 11.66 -12.27
C LEU A 34 3.20 12.49 -12.66
N SER A 35 2.80 12.34 -13.92
CA SER A 35 1.53 12.81 -14.43
C SER A 35 0.42 11.82 -14.06
N LEU A 36 -0.69 12.36 -13.57
CA LEU A 36 -1.88 11.62 -13.21
C LEU A 36 -2.56 10.90 -14.39
N TYR A 37 -2.32 11.38 -15.60
CA TYR A 37 -2.91 10.85 -16.84
C TYR A 37 -2.19 9.62 -17.38
N ASP A 38 -0.96 9.35 -16.91
CA ASP A 38 -0.14 8.22 -17.37
C ASP A 38 -0.39 6.94 -16.55
N LEU A 39 -1.20 7.05 -15.49
CA LEU A 39 -1.46 5.96 -14.55
C LEU A 39 -2.70 5.17 -14.94
N SER A 40 -2.61 3.85 -14.83
CA SER A 40 -3.79 3.01 -14.97
C SER A 40 -4.73 3.17 -13.78
N ALA A 41 -6.00 2.78 -13.94
CA ALA A 41 -6.96 2.77 -12.84
C ALA A 41 -6.49 1.93 -11.64
N LYS A 42 -5.73 0.85 -11.88
CA LYS A 42 -5.18 0.00 -10.80
C LYS A 42 -4.05 0.69 -10.05
N ASP A 43 -3.21 1.43 -10.76
CA ASP A 43 -2.11 2.16 -10.12
C ASP A 43 -2.65 3.31 -9.25
N TRP A 44 -3.72 3.95 -9.72
CA TRP A 44 -4.46 4.93 -8.94
C TRP A 44 -5.04 4.34 -7.65
N ASP A 45 -5.72 3.20 -7.74
CA ASP A 45 -6.28 2.50 -6.58
C ASP A 45 -5.18 2.14 -5.56
N ALA A 46 -4.03 1.68 -6.05
CA ALA A 46 -2.87 1.39 -5.20
C ALA A 46 -2.31 2.65 -4.51
N ILE A 47 -2.17 3.76 -5.23
CA ILE A 47 -1.69 5.03 -4.69
C ILE A 47 -2.62 5.56 -3.60
N VAL A 48 -3.94 5.55 -3.84
CA VAL A 48 -4.93 6.00 -2.85
C VAL A 48 -4.87 5.13 -1.61
N THR A 49 -4.84 3.81 -1.78
CA THR A 49 -4.71 2.85 -0.67
C THR A 49 -3.45 3.11 0.15
N LEU A 50 -2.31 3.38 -0.49
CA LEU A 50 -1.05 3.67 0.20
C LEU A 50 -1.08 5.00 0.97
N GLU A 51 -1.70 6.04 0.43
CA GLU A 51 -1.87 7.33 1.13
C GLU A 51 -2.76 7.15 2.38
N GLU A 52 -3.87 6.44 2.27
CA GLU A 52 -4.76 6.15 3.41
C GLU A 52 -4.04 5.36 4.51
N LEU A 53 -3.26 4.35 4.14
CA LEU A 53 -2.46 3.58 5.09
C LEU A 53 -1.42 4.45 5.80
N LEU A 54 -0.75 5.34 5.06
CA LEU A 54 0.25 6.25 5.63
C LEU A 54 -0.39 7.25 6.61
N ILE A 55 -1.56 7.80 6.27
CA ILE A 55 -2.32 8.68 7.16
C ILE A 55 -2.71 7.92 8.43
N ARG A 56 -3.24 6.71 8.28
CA ARG A 56 -3.66 5.87 9.40
C ARG A 56 -2.48 5.51 10.31
N GLU A 57 -1.34 5.15 9.73
CA GLU A 57 -0.12 4.86 10.49
C GLU A 57 0.27 6.07 11.33
N ARG A 58 0.38 7.25 10.72
CA ARG A 58 0.69 8.50 11.44
C ARG A 58 -0.27 8.78 12.59
N SER A 59 -1.57 8.61 12.36
CA SER A 59 -2.58 8.83 13.39
C SER A 59 -2.56 7.80 14.53
N CYS A 60 -2.04 6.60 14.29
CA CYS A 60 -1.93 5.53 15.30
C CYS A 60 -0.61 5.59 16.06
N THR A 61 0.42 6.25 15.52
CA THR A 61 1.67 6.51 16.24
C THR A 61 1.48 7.48 17.40
N ASP A 62 0.51 8.41 17.31
CA ASP A 62 0.15 9.35 18.39
C ASP A 62 -0.41 8.66 19.66
N GLU A 63 -0.84 7.40 19.59
CA GLU A 63 -1.37 6.65 20.75
C GLU A 63 -0.32 5.78 21.47
N ARG A 64 0.94 5.80 21.03
CA ARG A 64 2.03 4.97 21.58
C ARG A 64 3.11 5.74 22.37
N ASP A 65 2.98 7.06 22.47
CA ASP A 65 3.78 7.92 23.35
C ASP A 65 2.99 8.29 24.62
#